data_AF-A0A969THB4-F1
#
_entry.id   AF-A0A969THB4-F1
#
_cell.length_a   1.000
_cell.length_b   1.000
_cell.length_c   1.000
_cell.angle_alpha   90.00
_cell.angle_beta   90.00
_cell.angle_gamma   90.00
#
_symmetry.space_group_name_H-M   'P 1'
#
loop_
_entity.id
_entity.type
_entity.pdbx_description
1 polymer ?
#
loop_
_entity_poly.entity_id
_entity_poly.type
_entity_poly.pdbx_seq_one_letter_code
_entity_poly.pdbx_strand_id
1 'polypeptide(L)'
;MTLPPRLQAYVSYFERLTSQPANRWDGFLLDKATDNPHHLLNQLAFPCYALAAMSLHTDVDQAERERCRQAMAALIDRMLQRRVWAYWSMEREKQHAARTDPVEKGNAAYSGHLAMMIGMFEVATGDRRYDDTFTFTWAPYERFTYDHHQLTEQLWQQMRMSPYHGVESQRGTIHLLAMNQVLWAIALHDELHGSEYASVNDGWLRFVKQRLVLRGPRMINRGIFSPIFRTRLRMPMPLGCNLADAWTLALLTPIVPRMDQPLSCHVSLGYQTAPSSPALLPQGEKGVSQTAKQPAEQHTNRLPTRRIRPLC
;
A
#
# COMPACT_ATOMS: atom_id res chain seq x y z
N MET A 1 -9.82 -29.32 -7.72
CA MET A 1 -9.94 -28.21 -8.70
C MET A 1 -8.72 -27.33 -8.51
N THR A 2 -8.26 -26.64 -9.54
CA THR A 2 -7.08 -25.75 -9.52
C THR A 2 -7.52 -24.33 -9.89
N LEU A 3 -6.76 -23.30 -9.49
CA LEU A 3 -7.07 -21.92 -9.84
C LEU A 3 -7.24 -21.74 -11.36
N PRO A 4 -8.07 -20.78 -11.80
CA PRO A 4 -8.11 -20.36 -13.20
C PRO A 4 -6.70 -20.00 -13.72
N PRO A 5 -6.35 -20.31 -14.99
CA PRO A 5 -5.00 -20.08 -15.53
C PRO A 5 -4.49 -18.65 -15.36
N ARG A 6 -5.40 -17.67 -15.42
CA ARG A 6 -5.07 -16.25 -15.19
C ARG A 6 -4.58 -16.00 -13.76
N LEU A 7 -5.19 -16.61 -12.75
CA LEU A 7 -4.78 -16.45 -11.35
C LEU A 7 -3.46 -17.18 -11.08
N GLN A 8 -3.27 -18.38 -11.65
CA GLN A 8 -1.99 -19.08 -11.60
C GLN A 8 -0.82 -18.26 -12.16
N ALA A 9 -1.06 -17.49 -13.24
CA ALA A 9 -0.05 -16.61 -13.81
C ALA A 9 0.35 -15.47 -12.85
N TYR A 10 -0.59 -14.92 -12.09
CA TYR A 10 -0.31 -13.92 -11.06
C TYR A 10 0.46 -14.51 -9.88
N VAL A 11 0.07 -15.69 -9.37
CA VAL A 11 0.82 -16.39 -8.32
C VAL A 11 2.27 -16.60 -8.77
N SER A 12 2.45 -17.13 -9.98
CA SER A 12 3.79 -17.37 -10.55
C SER A 12 4.59 -16.08 -10.73
N TYR A 13 3.94 -14.94 -11.04
CA TYR A 13 4.61 -13.65 -11.13
C TYR A 13 5.09 -13.17 -9.75
N PHE A 14 4.24 -13.24 -8.72
CA PHE A 14 4.61 -12.82 -7.36
C PHE A 14 5.66 -13.73 -6.72
N GLU A 15 5.62 -15.03 -7.00
CA GLU A 15 6.68 -15.96 -6.58
C GLU A 15 8.04 -15.61 -7.19
N ARG A 16 8.09 -15.27 -8.48
CA ARG A 16 9.35 -14.84 -9.11
C ARG A 16 9.93 -13.58 -8.45
N LEU A 17 9.06 -12.62 -8.10
CA LEU A 17 9.49 -11.42 -7.38
C LEU A 17 10.01 -11.72 -5.96
N THR A 18 9.51 -12.76 -5.31
CA THR A 18 9.79 -13.02 -3.89
C THR A 18 10.90 -14.05 -3.66
N SER A 19 11.05 -15.02 -4.56
CA SER A 19 12.07 -16.10 -4.54
C SER A 19 13.51 -15.64 -4.78
N GLN A 20 13.71 -14.40 -5.23
CA GLN A 20 15.04 -13.82 -5.32
C GLN A 20 15.69 -13.65 -3.92
N PRO A 21 17.02 -13.55 -3.80
CA PRO A 21 17.68 -13.27 -2.52
C PRO A 21 17.08 -12.05 -1.80
N ALA A 22 17.11 -12.04 -0.47
CA ALA A 22 16.44 -11.02 0.34
C ALA A 22 16.91 -9.59 0.03
N ASN A 23 18.18 -9.41 -0.37
CA ASN A 23 18.76 -8.11 -0.74
C ASN A 23 18.54 -7.70 -2.21
N ARG A 24 17.91 -8.56 -3.02
CA ARG A 24 17.57 -8.29 -4.43
C ARG A 24 16.14 -7.78 -4.55
N TRP A 25 15.96 -6.82 -5.44
CA TRP A 25 14.70 -6.11 -5.67
C TRP A 25 14.42 -5.99 -7.17
N ASP A 26 14.85 -6.99 -7.94
CA ASP A 26 14.64 -7.02 -9.38
C ASP A 26 13.14 -7.15 -9.67
N GLY A 27 12.65 -6.40 -10.65
CA GLY A 27 11.22 -6.31 -10.98
C GLY A 27 10.40 -5.34 -10.12
N PHE A 28 10.97 -4.78 -9.05
CA PHE A 28 10.33 -3.69 -8.30
C PHE A 28 10.64 -2.34 -8.97
N LEU A 29 9.64 -1.46 -9.02
CA LEU A 29 9.79 -0.07 -9.43
C LEU A 29 10.48 0.70 -8.30
N LEU A 30 11.79 0.93 -8.47
CA LEU A 30 12.65 1.64 -7.53
C LEU A 30 12.97 3.08 -7.98
N ASP A 31 12.27 3.58 -8.99
CA ASP A 31 12.63 4.82 -9.67
C ASP A 31 12.55 6.03 -8.72
N LYS A 32 13.69 6.72 -8.59
CA LYS A 32 13.85 7.95 -7.79
C LYS A 32 13.01 9.10 -8.33
N ALA A 33 12.62 9.08 -9.61
CA ALA A 33 11.86 10.16 -10.24
C ALA A 33 10.50 10.43 -9.60
N THR A 34 9.93 9.46 -8.87
CA THR A 34 8.63 9.63 -8.22
C THR A 34 8.69 9.99 -6.73
N ASP A 35 9.89 9.91 -6.10
CA ASP A 35 10.23 10.17 -4.68
C ASP A 35 9.14 9.90 -3.63
N ASN A 36 8.20 9.01 -3.94
CA ASN A 36 7.09 8.70 -3.07
C ASN A 36 7.47 7.47 -2.25
N PRO A 37 7.73 7.63 -0.95
CA PRO A 37 8.17 6.54 -0.10
C PRO A 37 7.15 5.39 -0.03
N HIS A 38 5.89 5.64 -0.38
CA HIS A 38 4.82 4.64 -0.32
C HIS A 38 4.77 3.73 -1.56
N HIS A 39 5.56 4.01 -2.61
CA HIS A 39 5.54 3.17 -3.82
C HIS A 39 6.07 1.76 -3.56
N LEU A 40 7.16 1.62 -2.80
CA LEU A 40 7.74 0.31 -2.55
C LEU A 40 6.87 -0.52 -1.60
N LEU A 41 6.33 0.08 -0.54
CA LEU A 41 5.45 -0.62 0.39
C LEU A 41 4.15 -1.08 -0.29
N ASN A 42 3.58 -0.27 -1.20
CA ASN A 42 2.40 -0.67 -1.97
C ASN A 42 2.68 -1.85 -2.90
N GLN A 43 3.88 -1.90 -3.50
CA GLN A 43 4.32 -3.03 -4.34
C GLN A 43 4.52 -4.33 -3.54
N LEU A 44 4.57 -4.27 -2.21
CA LEU A 44 4.60 -5.45 -1.35
C LEU A 44 3.21 -5.81 -0.82
N ALA A 45 2.49 -4.80 -0.32
CA ALA A 45 1.20 -4.99 0.33
C ALA A 45 0.11 -5.48 -0.64
N PHE A 46 -0.02 -4.88 -1.82
CA PHE A 46 -1.10 -5.27 -2.74
C PHE A 46 -0.95 -6.69 -3.29
N PRO A 47 0.25 -7.16 -3.69
CA PRO A 47 0.46 -8.58 -3.99
C PRO A 47 0.10 -9.50 -2.82
N CYS A 48 0.43 -9.11 -1.59
CA CYS A 48 0.07 -9.89 -0.40
C CYS A 48 -1.45 -10.02 -0.25
N TYR A 49 -2.20 -8.93 -0.45
CA TYR A 49 -3.67 -8.93 -0.39
C TYR A 49 -4.29 -9.79 -1.50
N ALA A 50 -3.73 -9.70 -2.72
CA ALA A 50 -4.17 -10.51 -3.84
C ALA A 50 -3.91 -12.01 -3.60
N LEU A 51 -2.74 -12.37 -3.07
CA LEU A 51 -2.39 -13.74 -2.73
C LEU A 51 -3.29 -14.30 -1.63
N ALA A 52 -3.64 -13.51 -0.60
CA ALA A 52 -4.59 -13.90 0.44
C ALA A 52 -5.97 -14.25 -0.16
N ALA A 53 -6.46 -13.42 -1.09
CA ALA A 53 -7.72 -13.71 -1.78
C ALA A 53 -7.62 -14.95 -2.68
N MET A 54 -6.49 -15.16 -3.35
CA MET A 54 -6.26 -16.35 -4.19
C MET A 54 -6.17 -17.63 -3.37
N SER A 55 -5.54 -17.62 -2.20
CA SER A 55 -5.44 -18.80 -1.33
C SER A 55 -6.77 -19.20 -0.69
N LEU A 56 -7.74 -18.27 -0.63
CA LEU A 56 -9.11 -18.51 -0.17
C LEU A 56 -10.10 -18.78 -1.32
N HIS A 57 -9.64 -18.79 -2.57
CA HIS A 57 -10.49 -19.02 -3.73
C HIS A 57 -11.06 -20.47 -3.71
N THR A 58 -12.32 -20.66 -4.11
CA THR A 58 -13.00 -21.98 -4.03
C THR A 58 -12.30 -23.08 -4.82
N ASP A 59 -11.70 -22.71 -5.95
CA ASP A 59 -11.03 -23.66 -6.86
C ASP A 59 -9.55 -23.88 -6.54
N VAL A 60 -8.98 -23.26 -5.50
CA VAL A 60 -7.54 -23.39 -5.22
C VAL A 60 -7.19 -24.77 -4.66
N ASP A 61 -6.14 -25.39 -5.18
CA ASP A 61 -5.62 -26.65 -4.63
C ASP A 61 -4.61 -26.44 -3.48
N GLN A 62 -4.15 -27.53 -2.87
CA GLN A 62 -3.22 -27.44 -1.74
C GLN A 62 -1.83 -26.93 -2.12
N ALA A 63 -1.35 -27.28 -3.32
CA ALA A 63 -0.04 -26.84 -3.78
C ALA A 63 -0.06 -25.33 -4.10
N GLU A 64 -1.14 -24.85 -4.69
CA GLU A 64 -1.38 -23.43 -4.96
C GLU A 64 -1.54 -22.63 -3.66
N ARG A 65 -2.21 -23.17 -2.63
CA ARG A 65 -2.25 -22.55 -1.29
C ARG A 65 -0.88 -22.41 -0.68
N GLU A 66 -0.07 -23.46 -0.75
CA GLU A 66 1.29 -23.45 -0.20
C GLU A 66 2.19 -22.43 -0.91
N ARG A 67 2.08 -22.36 -2.25
CA ARG A 67 2.71 -21.33 -3.08
C ARG A 67 2.33 -19.91 -2.66
N CYS A 68 1.04 -19.65 -2.46
CA CYS A 68 0.56 -18.36 -1.97
C CYS A 68 1.11 -18.04 -0.57
N ARG A 69 1.06 -19.01 0.35
CA ARG A 69 1.58 -18.88 1.72
C ARG A 69 3.06 -18.48 1.71
N GLN A 70 3.90 -19.19 0.95
CA GLN A 70 5.33 -18.89 0.85
C GLN A 70 5.60 -17.49 0.27
N ALA A 71 4.89 -17.13 -0.80
CA ALA A 71 5.03 -15.82 -1.42
C ALA A 71 4.57 -14.68 -0.48
N MET A 72 3.47 -14.86 0.25
CA MET A 72 3.00 -13.88 1.24
C MET A 72 4.00 -13.69 2.37
N ALA A 73 4.53 -14.79 2.93
CA ALA A 73 5.55 -14.71 3.98
C ALA A 73 6.79 -13.94 3.49
N ALA A 74 7.27 -14.22 2.29
CA ALA A 74 8.40 -13.52 1.70
C ALA A 74 8.12 -12.02 1.44
N LEU A 75 6.88 -11.63 1.12
CA LEU A 75 6.50 -10.22 0.99
C LEU A 75 6.50 -9.51 2.35
N ILE A 76 6.00 -10.16 3.41
CA ILE A 76 6.03 -9.63 4.77
C ILE A 76 7.47 -9.48 5.25
N ASP A 77 8.31 -10.51 5.08
CA ASP A 77 9.75 -10.44 5.42
C ASP A 77 10.47 -9.31 4.69
N ARG A 78 10.11 -9.04 3.42
CA ARG A 78 10.61 -7.88 2.67
C ARG A 78 10.10 -6.56 3.21
N MET A 79 8.83 -6.50 3.64
CA MET A 79 8.22 -5.32 4.26
C MET A 79 8.95 -4.90 5.54
N LEU A 80 9.50 -5.87 6.30
CA LEU A 80 10.30 -5.62 7.51
C LEU A 80 11.69 -5.01 7.21
N GLN A 81 12.18 -5.13 5.98
CA GLN A 81 13.52 -4.64 5.63
C GLN A 81 13.61 -3.12 5.70
N ARG A 82 14.73 -2.63 6.23
CA ARG A 82 15.03 -1.20 6.39
C ARG A 82 14.78 -0.38 5.12
N ARG A 83 15.04 -0.93 3.95
CA ARG A 83 14.81 -0.27 2.66
C ARG A 83 13.38 0.27 2.50
N VAL A 84 12.40 -0.44 3.05
CA VAL A 84 10.97 -0.12 2.88
C VAL A 84 10.55 1.03 3.79
N TRP A 85 11.04 1.08 5.02
CA TRP A 85 10.58 2.03 6.03
C TRP A 85 11.59 3.13 6.37
N ALA A 86 12.80 3.08 5.82
CA ALA A 86 13.87 4.03 6.18
C ALA A 86 13.53 5.50 5.90
N TYR A 87 12.62 5.77 4.98
CA TYR A 87 12.13 7.12 4.71
C TYR A 87 11.55 7.79 5.98
N TRP A 88 11.08 6.99 6.94
CA TRP A 88 10.48 7.49 8.18
C TRP A 88 11.49 8.19 9.09
N SER A 89 12.79 7.91 8.94
CA SER A 89 13.87 8.63 9.64
C SER A 89 13.76 10.14 9.51
N MET A 90 13.51 10.64 8.31
CA MET A 90 13.39 12.07 8.05
C MET A 90 12.21 12.70 8.80
N GLU A 91 11.14 11.95 9.05
CA GLU A 91 10.00 12.43 9.82
C GLU A 91 10.29 12.39 11.32
N ARG A 92 10.93 11.32 11.80
CA ARG A 92 11.36 11.19 13.20
C ARG A 92 12.37 12.26 13.60
N GLU A 93 13.30 12.60 12.71
CA GLU A 93 14.26 13.69 12.89
C GLU A 93 13.55 15.05 13.05
N LYS A 94 12.56 15.34 12.20
CA LYS A 94 11.73 16.56 12.31
C LYS A 94 10.91 16.60 13.60
N GLN A 95 10.64 15.45 14.20
CA GLN A 95 9.97 15.32 15.50
C GLN A 95 10.95 15.37 16.68
N HIS A 96 12.25 15.56 16.42
CA HIS A 96 13.33 15.49 17.41
C HIS A 96 13.33 14.18 18.21
N ALA A 97 12.92 13.08 17.58
CA ALA A 97 12.87 11.78 18.21
C ALA A 97 14.27 11.17 18.32
N ALA A 98 14.57 10.55 19.46
CA ALA A 98 15.86 9.91 19.71
C ALA A 98 16.09 8.60 18.91
N ARG A 99 15.02 8.00 18.39
CA ARG A 99 15.06 6.69 17.71
C ARG A 99 14.17 6.69 16.47
N THR A 100 14.58 5.93 15.46
CA THR A 100 13.84 5.76 14.20
C THR A 100 12.98 4.50 14.21
N ASP A 101 12.13 4.38 15.23
CA ASP A 101 11.17 3.28 15.28
C ASP A 101 10.07 3.49 14.22
N PRO A 102 9.86 2.53 13.28
CA PRO A 102 8.85 2.67 12.24
C PRO A 102 7.41 2.43 12.71
N VAL A 103 7.20 1.96 13.95
CA VAL A 103 5.89 1.55 14.50
C VAL A 103 5.46 2.40 15.69
N GLU A 104 6.38 2.70 16.62
CA GLU A 104 6.09 3.35 17.92
C GLU A 104 5.14 4.56 17.83
N LYS A 105 5.35 5.43 16.83
CA LYS A 105 4.50 6.63 16.65
C LYS A 105 4.40 7.04 15.19
N GLY A 106 3.18 7.26 14.76
CA GLY A 106 2.81 7.69 13.41
C GLY A 106 2.98 6.58 12.39
N ASN A 107 3.45 6.96 11.20
CA ASN A 107 3.74 6.08 10.07
C ASN A 107 2.58 5.15 9.66
N ALA A 108 1.32 5.58 9.84
CA ALA A 108 0.15 4.75 9.65
C ALA A 108 0.11 4.02 8.29
N ALA A 109 0.63 4.66 7.23
CA ALA A 109 0.74 4.02 5.92
C ALA A 109 1.58 2.74 5.98
N TYR A 110 2.74 2.76 6.63
CA TYR A 110 3.60 1.58 6.73
C TYR A 110 3.07 0.55 7.74
N SER A 111 2.85 0.98 8.98
CA SER A 111 2.48 0.10 10.09
C SER A 111 1.09 -0.52 9.88
N GLY A 112 0.14 0.24 9.33
CA GLY A 112 -1.17 -0.27 8.93
C GLY A 112 -1.08 -1.32 7.82
N HIS A 113 -0.30 -1.08 6.76
CA HIS A 113 -0.09 -2.07 5.71
C HIS A 113 0.54 -3.35 6.25
N LEU A 114 1.60 -3.26 7.05
CA LEU A 114 2.28 -4.42 7.63
C LEU A 114 1.35 -5.23 8.53
N ALA A 115 0.63 -4.58 9.46
CA ALA A 115 -0.27 -5.27 10.37
C ALA A 115 -1.42 -5.95 9.61
N MET A 116 -1.98 -5.30 8.61
CA MET A 116 -3.00 -5.91 7.74
C MET A 116 -2.45 -7.07 6.92
N MET A 117 -1.20 -6.99 6.41
CA MET A 117 -0.57 -8.10 5.70
C MET A 117 -0.41 -9.33 6.60
N ILE A 118 0.04 -9.14 7.85
CA ILE A 118 0.18 -10.20 8.84
C ILE A 118 -1.19 -10.82 9.18
N GLY A 119 -2.18 -10.01 9.51
CA GLY A 119 -3.54 -10.51 9.80
C GLY A 119 -4.15 -11.27 8.62
N MET A 120 -3.97 -10.78 7.39
CA MET A 120 -4.43 -11.51 6.19
C MET A 120 -3.67 -12.81 5.97
N PHE A 121 -2.37 -12.85 6.26
CA PHE A 121 -1.57 -14.07 6.17
C PHE A 121 -2.04 -15.14 7.15
N GLU A 122 -2.27 -14.77 8.40
CA GLU A 122 -2.78 -15.69 9.42
C GLU A 122 -4.17 -16.22 9.05
N VAL A 123 -5.11 -15.35 8.67
CA VAL A 123 -6.46 -15.77 8.25
C VAL A 123 -6.39 -16.71 7.05
N ALA A 124 -5.57 -16.38 6.05
CA ALA A 124 -5.53 -17.12 4.79
C ALA A 124 -4.84 -18.48 4.89
N THR A 125 -3.97 -18.67 5.88
CA THR A 125 -3.03 -19.81 5.90
C THR A 125 -3.04 -20.60 7.21
N GLY A 126 -3.54 -20.02 8.30
CA GLY A 126 -3.45 -20.55 9.65
C GLY A 126 -2.03 -20.52 10.24
N ASP A 127 -1.04 -19.98 9.52
CA ASP A 127 0.35 -19.88 9.96
C ASP A 127 0.54 -18.63 10.83
N ARG A 128 0.88 -18.85 12.10
CA ARG A 128 0.97 -17.82 13.15
C ARG A 128 2.40 -17.39 13.46
N ARG A 129 3.35 -17.59 12.54
CA ARG A 129 4.77 -17.25 12.74
C ARG A 129 5.07 -15.80 13.13
N TYR A 130 4.15 -14.87 12.90
CA TYR A 130 4.33 -13.46 13.24
C TYR A 130 3.69 -13.10 14.59
N ASP A 131 2.99 -14.04 15.24
CA ASP A 131 2.75 -13.99 16.69
C ASP A 131 4.06 -14.21 17.46
N ASP A 132 5.05 -14.87 16.84
CA ASP A 132 6.43 -14.84 17.31
C ASP A 132 7.10 -13.52 16.92
N THR A 133 8.20 -13.22 17.62
CA THR A 133 8.84 -11.91 17.52
C THR A 133 9.63 -11.73 16.21
N PHE A 134 9.41 -10.60 15.55
CA PHE A 134 10.20 -10.10 14.42
C PHE A 134 10.92 -8.79 14.77
N THR A 135 11.94 -8.44 13.99
CA THR A 135 12.84 -7.32 14.32
C THR A 135 13.08 -6.38 13.15
N PHE A 136 12.79 -5.10 13.37
CA PHE A 136 13.27 -4.00 12.52
C PHE A 136 14.70 -3.65 12.91
N THR A 137 15.61 -3.68 11.95
CA THR A 137 17.01 -3.26 12.17
C THR A 137 17.28 -1.95 11.44
N TRP A 138 17.51 -0.86 12.18
CA TRP A 138 17.97 0.41 11.62
C TRP A 138 19.50 0.40 11.42
N ALA A 139 20.21 -0.01 12.46
CA ALA A 139 21.67 -0.14 12.53
C ALA A 139 22.03 -1.32 13.45
N PRO A 140 23.28 -1.80 13.51
CA PRO A 140 23.66 -2.97 14.32
C PRO A 140 23.18 -2.91 15.78
N TYR A 141 23.15 -1.72 16.39
CA TYR A 141 22.72 -1.50 17.77
C TYR A 141 21.38 -0.75 17.91
N GLU A 142 20.71 -0.44 16.80
CA GLU A 142 19.39 0.20 16.81
C GLU A 142 18.39 -0.77 16.18
N ARG A 143 17.76 -1.56 17.04
CA ARG A 143 16.79 -2.60 16.73
C ARG A 143 15.49 -2.38 17.49
N PHE A 144 14.39 -2.71 16.85
CA PHE A 144 13.04 -2.63 17.40
C PHE A 144 12.36 -3.97 17.15
N THR A 145 11.78 -4.53 18.19
CA THR A 145 11.28 -5.90 18.19
C THR A 145 9.80 -5.85 18.54
N TYR A 146 9.01 -6.55 17.73
CA TYR A 146 7.56 -6.60 17.81
C TYR A 146 7.08 -8.01 17.49
N ASP A 147 5.93 -8.38 18.01
CA ASP A 147 5.08 -9.43 17.47
C ASP A 147 3.80 -8.81 16.86
N HIS A 148 2.93 -9.64 16.29
CA HIS A 148 1.66 -9.21 15.70
C HIS A 148 0.77 -8.49 16.73
N HIS A 149 0.73 -8.98 17.97
CA HIS A 149 -0.05 -8.38 19.05
C HIS A 149 0.43 -6.97 19.38
N GLN A 150 1.74 -6.81 19.62
CA GLN A 150 2.36 -5.53 19.95
C GLN A 150 2.22 -4.53 18.81
N LEU A 151 2.43 -4.95 17.55
CA LEU A 151 2.25 -4.09 16.39
C LEU A 151 0.80 -3.55 16.31
N THR A 152 -0.19 -4.44 16.45
CA THR A 152 -1.60 -4.04 16.38
C THR A 152 -2.02 -3.21 17.60
N GLU A 153 -1.54 -3.57 18.79
CA GLU A 153 -1.78 -2.81 20.02
C GLU A 153 -1.25 -1.37 19.87
N GLN A 154 -0.06 -1.17 19.29
CA GLN A 154 0.46 0.17 19.04
C GLN A 154 -0.45 0.99 18.13
N LEU A 155 -1.04 0.40 17.09
CA LEU A 155 -2.01 1.08 16.24
C LEU A 155 -3.28 1.45 17.00
N TRP A 156 -3.83 0.51 17.77
CA TRP A 156 -5.00 0.72 18.61
C TRP A 156 -4.77 1.82 19.66
N GLN A 157 -3.64 1.78 20.38
CA GLN A 157 -3.28 2.79 21.37
C GLN A 157 -3.20 4.19 20.74
N GLN A 158 -2.58 4.31 19.55
CA GLN A 158 -2.50 5.58 18.84
C GLN A 158 -3.88 6.10 18.41
N MET A 159 -4.76 5.24 17.91
CA MET A 159 -6.15 5.64 17.59
C MET A 159 -6.91 6.10 18.83
N ARG A 160 -6.79 5.35 19.93
CA ARG A 160 -7.48 5.63 21.20
C ARG A 160 -7.03 6.96 21.82
N MET A 161 -5.73 7.26 21.75
CA MET A 161 -5.15 8.49 22.31
C MET A 161 -5.31 9.70 21.40
N SER A 162 -5.63 9.50 20.12
CA SER A 162 -5.76 10.56 19.14
C SER A 162 -7.08 11.33 19.32
N PRO A 163 -7.06 12.67 19.45
CA PRO A 163 -8.29 13.48 19.47
C PRO A 163 -9.05 13.46 18.13
N TYR A 164 -8.45 12.87 17.09
CA TYR A 164 -9.03 12.72 15.76
C TYR A 164 -9.35 11.26 15.42
N HIS A 165 -9.21 10.36 16.40
CA HIS A 165 -9.49 8.92 16.27
C HIS A 165 -8.71 8.22 15.15
N GLY A 166 -7.59 8.78 14.73
CA GLY A 166 -6.76 8.24 13.64
C GLY A 166 -5.28 8.34 13.96
N VAL A 167 -4.50 7.50 13.28
CA VAL A 167 -3.05 7.43 13.39
C VAL A 167 -2.42 8.40 12.39
N GLU A 168 -1.48 9.22 12.85
CA GLU A 168 -0.80 10.17 11.97
C GLU A 168 0.17 9.46 11.00
N SER A 169 0.35 10.06 9.84
CA SER A 169 1.40 9.74 8.86
C SER A 169 2.43 10.88 8.85
N GLN A 170 3.06 11.17 7.70
CA GLN A 170 4.10 12.20 7.61
C GLN A 170 3.50 13.60 7.82
N ARG A 171 4.25 14.53 8.44
CA ARG A 171 3.94 15.96 8.52
C ARG A 171 2.63 16.30 9.26
N GLY A 172 2.23 15.50 10.24
CA GLY A 172 1.02 15.76 11.04
C GLY A 172 -0.25 15.70 10.20
N THR A 173 -0.33 14.70 9.32
CA THR A 173 -1.53 14.41 8.54
C THR A 173 -2.08 13.05 8.89
N ILE A 174 -3.41 12.90 8.82
CA ILE A 174 -4.07 11.59 8.83
C ILE A 174 -4.58 11.35 7.43
N HIS A 175 -4.14 10.27 6.81
CA HIS A 175 -4.53 9.88 5.47
C HIS A 175 -5.68 8.89 5.55
N LEU A 176 -6.79 9.18 4.87
CA LEU A 176 -7.95 8.31 4.82
C LEU A 176 -7.57 6.92 4.29
N LEU A 177 -6.73 6.90 3.25
CA LEU A 177 -6.25 5.67 2.65
C LEU A 177 -5.52 4.78 3.64
N ALA A 178 -4.56 5.34 4.40
CA ALA A 178 -3.76 4.63 5.40
C ALA A 178 -4.61 4.09 6.56
N MET A 179 -5.64 4.85 6.94
CA MET A 179 -6.54 4.42 8.00
C MET A 179 -7.37 3.20 7.61
N ASN A 180 -7.64 2.97 6.31
CA ASN A 180 -8.35 1.76 5.90
C ASN A 180 -7.59 0.49 6.30
N GLN A 181 -6.26 0.46 6.14
CA GLN A 181 -5.46 -0.71 6.53
C GLN A 181 -5.35 -0.82 8.04
N VAL A 182 -5.28 0.29 8.78
CA VAL A 182 -5.30 0.27 10.24
C VAL A 182 -6.61 -0.35 10.76
N LEU A 183 -7.76 0.06 10.20
CA LEU A 183 -9.06 -0.50 10.56
C LEU A 183 -9.13 -2.01 10.31
N TRP A 184 -8.63 -2.45 9.16
CA TRP A 184 -8.53 -3.88 8.82
C TRP A 184 -7.60 -4.64 9.74
N ALA A 185 -6.40 -4.12 10.00
CA ALA A 185 -5.42 -4.76 10.87
C ALA A 185 -6.02 -5.04 12.26
N ILE A 186 -6.68 -4.03 12.83
CA ILE A 186 -7.35 -4.15 14.13
C ILE A 186 -8.50 -5.17 14.08
N ALA A 187 -9.35 -5.12 13.04
CA ALA A 187 -10.48 -6.04 12.92
C ALA A 187 -10.03 -7.50 12.70
N LEU A 188 -8.99 -7.73 11.91
CA LEU A 188 -8.41 -9.05 11.69
C LEU A 188 -7.80 -9.61 12.99
N HIS A 189 -7.15 -8.76 13.76
CA HIS A 189 -6.58 -9.18 15.04
C HIS A 189 -7.65 -9.58 16.05
N ASP A 190 -8.75 -8.83 16.16
CA ASP A 190 -9.91 -9.22 16.98
C ASP A 190 -10.45 -10.60 16.57
N GLU A 191 -10.60 -10.86 15.27
CA GLU A 191 -11.07 -12.15 14.75
C GLU A 191 -10.10 -13.30 15.04
N LEU A 192 -8.79 -13.08 14.88
CA LEU A 192 -7.75 -14.10 15.04
C LEU A 192 -7.42 -14.44 16.50
N HIS A 193 -7.55 -13.45 17.38
CA HIS A 193 -6.98 -13.49 18.74
C HIS A 193 -7.98 -13.16 19.84
N GLY A 194 -9.22 -12.78 19.51
CA GLY A 194 -10.27 -12.46 20.47
C GLY A 194 -10.02 -11.18 21.26
N SER A 195 -9.20 -10.25 20.74
CA SER A 195 -9.12 -8.90 21.31
C SER A 195 -10.40 -8.10 21.03
N GLU A 196 -10.52 -6.94 21.67
CA GLU A 196 -11.65 -6.02 21.49
C GLU A 196 -11.19 -4.64 21.00
N TYR A 197 -10.16 -4.62 20.15
CA TYR A 197 -9.55 -3.37 19.69
C TYR A 197 -10.41 -2.65 18.65
N ALA A 198 -11.21 -3.35 17.84
CA ALA A 198 -11.98 -2.78 16.74
C ALA A 198 -13.06 -1.78 17.16
N SER A 199 -13.42 -1.71 18.45
CA SER A 199 -14.33 -0.70 18.97
C SER A 199 -13.85 0.74 18.70
N VAL A 200 -12.54 0.97 18.55
CA VAL A 200 -11.99 2.31 18.23
C VAL A 200 -12.32 2.75 16.79
N ASN A 201 -12.66 1.82 15.90
CA ASN A 201 -13.01 2.10 14.52
C ASN A 201 -14.26 2.98 14.44
N ASP A 202 -15.22 2.84 15.35
CA ASP A 202 -16.43 3.68 15.40
C ASP A 202 -16.12 5.16 15.64
N GLY A 203 -15.07 5.47 16.40
CA GLY A 203 -14.57 6.82 16.58
C GLY A 203 -14.09 7.41 15.25
N TRP A 204 -13.25 6.66 14.53
CA TRP A 204 -12.73 7.07 13.22
C TRP A 204 -13.85 7.26 12.19
N LEU A 205 -14.78 6.31 12.09
CA LEU A 205 -15.87 6.36 11.11
C LEU A 205 -16.80 7.55 11.35
N ARG A 206 -17.11 7.87 12.61
CA ARG A 206 -17.83 9.09 12.97
C ARG A 206 -17.04 10.34 12.57
N PHE A 207 -15.73 10.35 12.81
CA PHE A 207 -14.85 11.44 12.41
C PHE A 207 -14.85 11.65 10.88
N VAL A 208 -14.73 10.59 10.09
CA VAL A 208 -14.80 10.63 8.62
C VAL A 208 -16.12 11.28 8.16
N LYS A 209 -17.26 10.81 8.67
CA LYS A 209 -18.61 11.33 8.31
C LYS A 209 -18.77 12.81 8.67
N GLN A 210 -18.20 13.25 9.78
CA GLN A 210 -18.33 14.62 10.28
C GLN A 210 -17.35 15.58 9.62
N ARG A 211 -16.12 15.14 9.32
CA ARG A 211 -14.99 16.03 9.02
C ARG A 211 -14.37 15.81 7.65
N LEU A 212 -14.49 14.61 7.07
CA LEU A 212 -13.81 14.27 5.80
C LEU A 212 -14.78 14.12 4.63
N VAL A 213 -16.07 13.90 4.86
CA VAL A 213 -17.06 13.96 3.76
C VAL A 213 -17.12 15.39 3.21
N LEU A 214 -16.82 15.54 1.91
CA LEU A 214 -16.88 16.85 1.24
C LEU A 214 -18.34 17.24 1.01
N ARG A 215 -18.75 18.36 1.60
CA ARG A 215 -20.12 18.92 1.47
C ARG A 215 -20.14 20.12 0.51
N GLY A 216 -21.28 20.38 -0.13
CA GLY A 216 -21.50 21.52 -1.04
C GLY A 216 -21.91 21.11 -2.46
N PRO A 217 -22.03 22.06 -3.41
CA PRO A 217 -22.47 21.78 -4.77
C PRO A 217 -21.56 20.75 -5.44
N ARG A 218 -22.19 19.75 -6.07
CA ARG A 218 -21.52 18.64 -6.75
C ARG A 218 -20.89 19.18 -8.04
N MET A 219 -19.58 19.09 -8.14
CA MET A 219 -18.83 19.41 -9.35
C MET A 219 -18.38 18.10 -10.01
N ILE A 220 -18.34 18.06 -11.34
CA ILE A 220 -17.79 16.93 -12.09
C ILE A 220 -16.35 16.67 -11.59
N ASN A 221 -16.00 15.40 -11.35
CA ASN A 221 -14.72 14.95 -10.77
C ASN A 221 -14.42 15.38 -9.33
N ARG A 222 -15.41 15.91 -8.58
CA ARG A 222 -15.25 16.13 -7.14
C ARG A 222 -15.47 14.81 -6.38
N GLY A 223 -14.41 14.32 -5.73
CA GLY A 223 -14.48 13.14 -4.86
C GLY A 223 -15.44 13.30 -3.68
N ILE A 224 -15.76 12.17 -3.04
CA ILE A 224 -16.66 12.03 -1.89
C ILE A 224 -15.96 12.47 -0.60
N PHE A 225 -14.71 12.04 -0.43
CA PHE A 225 -13.95 12.30 0.77
C PHE A 225 -12.78 13.24 0.51
N SER A 226 -12.43 14.02 1.54
CA SER A 226 -11.11 14.60 1.69
C SER A 226 -10.14 13.46 2.03
N PRO A 227 -9.11 13.22 1.20
CA PRO A 227 -8.18 12.10 1.42
C PRO A 227 -7.23 12.36 2.58
N ILE A 228 -7.11 13.61 3.06
CA ILE A 228 -6.11 14.05 4.02
C ILE A 228 -6.74 15.01 5.03
N PHE A 229 -6.57 14.69 6.31
CA PHE A 229 -6.80 15.62 7.42
C PHE A 229 -5.47 16.18 7.93
N ARG A 230 -5.36 17.50 8.11
CA ARG A 230 -4.16 18.14 8.66
C ARG A 230 -4.39 18.40 10.15
N THR A 231 -3.70 17.68 11.02
CA THR A 231 -3.97 17.70 12.47
C THR A 231 -3.59 19.04 13.09
N ARG A 232 -2.45 19.61 12.71
CA ARG A 232 -2.00 20.95 13.18
C ARG A 232 -2.98 22.07 12.82
N LEU A 233 -3.47 22.06 11.58
CA LEU A 233 -4.44 23.06 11.10
C LEU A 233 -5.87 22.73 11.54
N ARG A 234 -6.14 21.50 11.98
CA ARG A 234 -7.45 20.97 12.38
C ARG A 234 -8.49 21.02 11.25
N MET A 235 -8.05 20.87 9.99
CA MET A 235 -8.93 20.98 8.83
C MET A 235 -8.65 19.87 7.79
N PRO A 236 -9.70 19.39 7.11
CA PRO A 236 -9.53 18.58 5.91
C PRO A 236 -8.82 19.38 4.81
N MET A 237 -8.18 18.67 3.89
CA MET A 237 -7.77 19.26 2.62
C MET A 237 -9.00 19.42 1.71
N PRO A 238 -9.25 20.60 1.10
CA PRO A 238 -10.42 20.82 0.25
C PRO A 238 -10.24 20.21 -1.15
N LEU A 239 -9.71 18.98 -1.22
CA LEU A 239 -9.45 18.23 -2.43
C LEU A 239 -10.17 16.89 -2.34
N GLY A 240 -10.82 16.47 -3.42
CA GLY A 240 -11.32 15.11 -3.56
C GLY A 240 -10.35 14.28 -4.41
N CYS A 241 -10.34 12.97 -4.20
CA CYS A 241 -9.54 12.06 -5.02
C CYS A 241 -10.32 10.77 -5.28
N ASN A 242 -10.65 10.54 -6.56
CA ASN A 242 -11.46 9.39 -6.97
C ASN A 242 -10.80 8.04 -6.60
N LEU A 243 -9.48 7.94 -6.73
CA LEU A 243 -8.75 6.75 -6.31
C LEU A 243 -8.87 6.53 -4.79
N ALA A 244 -8.79 7.62 -4.01
CA ALA A 244 -8.93 7.54 -2.56
C ALA A 244 -10.33 7.10 -2.14
N ASP A 245 -11.37 7.59 -2.83
CA ASP A 245 -12.76 7.19 -2.59
C ASP A 245 -12.98 5.72 -2.93
N ALA A 246 -12.55 5.28 -4.13
CA ALA A 246 -12.73 3.91 -4.58
C ALA A 246 -12.02 2.91 -3.64
N TRP A 247 -10.78 3.22 -3.25
CA TRP A 247 -10.02 2.38 -2.32
C TRP A 247 -10.70 2.37 -0.93
N THR A 248 -11.13 3.53 -0.43
CA THR A 248 -11.83 3.63 0.85
C THR A 248 -13.12 2.84 0.86
N LEU A 249 -13.94 2.96 -0.17
CA LEU A 249 -15.19 2.21 -0.25
C LEU A 249 -14.93 0.72 -0.38
N ALA A 250 -13.97 0.31 -1.21
CA ALA A 250 -13.63 -1.11 -1.39
C ALA A 250 -13.19 -1.76 -0.07
N LEU A 251 -12.37 -1.07 0.74
CA LEU A 251 -11.88 -1.62 2.00
C LEU A 251 -12.84 -1.40 3.18
N LEU A 252 -13.60 -0.32 3.25
CA LEU A 252 -14.48 -0.09 4.40
C LEU A 252 -15.83 -0.79 4.29
N THR A 253 -16.29 -1.15 3.08
CA THR A 253 -17.61 -1.80 2.91
C THR A 253 -17.74 -3.10 3.71
N PRO A 254 -16.75 -4.03 3.69
CA PRO A 254 -16.87 -5.27 4.46
C PRO A 254 -16.84 -5.06 5.98
N ILE A 255 -16.10 -4.05 6.47
CA ILE A 255 -16.01 -3.73 7.90
C ILE A 255 -17.26 -2.95 8.38
N VAL A 256 -17.87 -2.17 7.47
CA VAL A 256 -18.96 -1.24 7.80
C VAL A 256 -20.07 -1.34 6.74
N PRO A 257 -20.91 -2.39 6.79
CA PRO A 257 -21.89 -2.69 5.74
C PRO A 257 -23.02 -1.67 5.54
N ARG A 258 -23.02 -0.55 6.27
CA ARG A 258 -24.03 0.53 6.19
C ARG A 258 -23.45 1.89 5.77
N MET A 259 -22.18 1.97 5.38
CA MET A 259 -21.61 3.20 4.81
C MET A 259 -21.91 3.37 3.31
N ASP A 260 -22.28 2.30 2.64
CA ASP A 260 -22.42 2.13 1.20
C ASP A 260 -23.76 2.67 0.65
N GLN A 261 -24.88 2.49 1.35
CA GLN A 261 -26.22 2.77 0.82
C GLN A 261 -26.42 4.22 0.31
N PRO A 262 -25.91 5.28 0.98
CA PRO A 262 -26.00 6.64 0.46
C PRO A 262 -24.79 7.08 -0.40
N LEU A 263 -23.72 6.28 -0.51
CA LEU A 263 -22.46 6.68 -1.16
C LEU A 263 -22.15 5.93 -2.46
N SER A 264 -22.69 4.72 -2.67
CA SER A 264 -22.43 3.89 -3.86
C SER A 264 -22.95 4.50 -5.16
N CYS A 265 -24.15 5.10 -5.14
CA CYS A 265 -24.72 5.83 -6.28
C CYS A 265 -23.84 7.02 -6.73
N HIS A 266 -23.07 7.60 -5.82
CA HIS A 266 -22.17 8.73 -6.11
C HIS A 266 -20.90 8.28 -6.84
N VAL A 267 -20.46 7.02 -6.67
CA VAL A 267 -19.33 6.43 -7.40
C VAL A 267 -19.72 6.02 -8.82
N SER A 268 -20.95 5.59 -9.08
CA SER A 268 -21.34 5.26 -10.46
C SER A 268 -21.43 6.50 -11.38
N LEU A 269 -21.79 7.67 -10.84
CA LEU A 269 -22.04 8.90 -11.60
C LEU A 269 -20.77 9.71 -11.91
N GLY A 270 -19.74 9.65 -11.05
CA GLY A 270 -18.48 10.37 -11.26
C GLY A 270 -17.44 9.63 -12.12
N TYR A 271 -17.72 8.38 -12.52
CA TYR A 271 -16.69 7.43 -12.99
C TYR A 271 -16.95 6.88 -14.40
N GLN A 272 -17.92 7.44 -15.13
CA GLN A 272 -18.05 7.18 -16.56
C GLN A 272 -17.08 8.08 -17.32
N THR A 273 -15.83 7.64 -17.51
CA THR A 273 -14.98 8.01 -18.67
C THR A 273 -13.64 7.25 -18.63
N ALA A 274 -13.56 6.12 -19.32
CA ALA A 274 -12.38 5.72 -20.07
C ALA A 274 -12.79 4.71 -21.14
N PRO A 275 -12.37 4.85 -22.41
CA PRO A 275 -12.50 3.77 -23.37
C PRO A 275 -11.72 2.55 -22.87
N SER A 276 -12.28 1.37 -23.08
CA SER A 276 -11.68 0.08 -22.71
C SER A 276 -10.27 -0.04 -23.30
N SER A 277 -9.25 0.24 -22.48
CA SER A 277 -7.87 -0.13 -22.80
C SER A 277 -7.64 -1.57 -22.35
N PRO A 278 -6.96 -2.41 -23.15
CA PRO A 278 -6.60 -3.75 -22.71
C PRO A 278 -5.75 -3.66 -21.44
N ALA A 279 -6.05 -4.51 -20.46
CA ALA A 279 -5.28 -4.59 -19.23
C ALA A 279 -3.79 -4.80 -19.54
N LEU A 280 -2.94 -3.92 -19.02
CA LEU A 280 -1.49 -4.05 -19.12
C LEU A 280 -1.05 -5.33 -18.40
N LEU A 281 -0.76 -6.37 -19.18
CA LEU A 281 0.07 -7.49 -18.72
C LEU A 281 1.52 -7.17 -19.10
N PRO A 282 2.51 -7.55 -18.27
CA PRO A 282 3.87 -7.73 -18.77
C PRO A 282 3.80 -8.86 -19.79
N GLN A 283 3.87 -8.54 -21.09
CA GLN A 283 4.04 -9.57 -22.10
C GLN A 283 5.42 -10.17 -21.91
N GLY A 284 5.47 -11.48 -21.66
CA GLY A 284 6.73 -12.22 -21.65
C GLY A 284 7.47 -11.97 -22.96
N GLU A 285 8.78 -11.75 -22.85
CA GLU A 285 9.70 -11.50 -23.96
C GLU A 285 9.42 -12.47 -25.11
N LYS A 286 8.86 -11.97 -26.21
CA LYS A 286 8.96 -12.64 -27.50
C LYS A 286 10.31 -12.26 -28.09
N GLY A 287 11.13 -13.29 -28.33
CA GLY A 287 12.52 -13.19 -28.73
C GLY A 287 12.80 -12.16 -29.82
N VAL A 288 13.90 -11.45 -29.64
CA VAL A 288 14.53 -10.61 -30.65
C VAL A 288 14.95 -11.52 -31.80
N SER A 289 14.12 -11.59 -32.85
CA SER A 289 14.56 -12.07 -34.15
C SER A 289 15.39 -10.96 -34.79
N GLN A 290 16.70 -11.19 -34.83
CA GLN A 290 17.61 -10.41 -35.66
C GLN A 290 17.28 -10.67 -37.13
N THR A 291 16.77 -9.65 -37.82
CA THR A 291 16.89 -9.59 -39.28
C THR A 291 17.85 -8.48 -39.65
N ALA A 292 19.02 -8.92 -40.12
CA ALA A 292 20.06 -8.11 -40.69
C ALA A 292 19.56 -7.36 -41.94
N LYS A 293 19.92 -6.08 -42.05
CA LYS A 293 20.13 -5.40 -43.34
C LYS A 293 21.42 -4.59 -43.26
N GLN A 294 22.41 -5.01 -44.05
CA GLN A 294 23.61 -4.25 -44.39
C GLN A 294 23.32 -3.22 -45.51
N PRO A 295 24.22 -2.25 -45.74
CA PRO A 295 23.88 -0.88 -46.15
C PRO A 295 24.23 -0.54 -47.61
N ALA A 296 23.69 0.58 -48.12
CA ALA A 296 24.23 1.37 -49.25
C ALA A 296 23.68 2.81 -49.14
N GLU A 297 24.54 3.79 -48.84
CA GLU A 297 25.15 4.79 -49.75
C GLU A 297 24.33 6.09 -49.87
N GLN A 298 24.77 7.12 -49.15
CA GLN A 298 25.42 8.36 -49.64
C GLN A 298 24.52 9.29 -50.47
N HIS A 299 24.16 10.45 -49.89
CA HIS A 299 24.30 11.74 -50.57
C HIS A 299 24.38 12.92 -49.58
N THR A 300 25.53 13.58 -49.66
CA THR A 300 25.94 14.94 -49.28
C THR A 300 24.83 16.01 -49.11
N ASN A 301 24.86 16.80 -48.02
CA ASN A 301 25.34 18.19 -48.04
C ASN A 301 25.18 18.97 -46.70
N ARG A 302 26.28 19.64 -46.32
CA ARG A 302 26.43 20.96 -45.66
C ARG A 302 25.90 21.20 -44.23
N LEU A 303 26.88 21.33 -43.32
CA LEU A 303 26.86 22.08 -42.07
C LEU A 303 26.61 23.58 -42.29
N PRO A 304 26.11 24.28 -41.26
CA PRO A 304 26.71 25.55 -40.89
C PRO A 304 27.20 25.58 -39.44
N THR A 305 28.36 26.21 -39.33
CA THR A 305 29.23 26.50 -38.19
C THR A 305 28.61 27.34 -37.06
N ARG A 306 29.03 26.99 -35.84
CA ARG A 306 28.97 27.76 -34.58
C ARG A 306 29.23 29.27 -34.74
N ARG A 307 28.55 30.07 -33.91
CA ARG A 307 29.18 31.20 -33.20
C ARG A 307 28.78 31.24 -31.73
N ILE A 308 29.79 31.04 -30.90
CA ILE A 308 29.86 31.38 -29.48
C ILE A 308 30.24 32.87 -29.39
N ARG A 309 29.67 33.63 -28.43
CA ARG A 309 30.29 34.83 -27.85
C ARG A 309 29.83 35.04 -26.39
N PRO A 310 30.62 35.75 -25.57
CA PRO A 310 31.00 35.28 -24.24
C PRO A 310 30.47 36.12 -23.07
N LEU A 311 30.79 35.61 -21.88
CA LEU A 311 30.68 36.21 -20.54
C LEU A 311 31.09 37.70 -20.48
N CYS A 312 30.19 38.50 -19.88
CA CYS A 312 30.44 39.45 -18.80
C CYS A 312 29.25 39.33 -17.83
#